data_AF-A0A5Q8CK68-F1
#
_entry.id   AF-A0A5Q8CK68-F1
#
_cell.length_a   1.000
_cell.length_b   1.000
_cell.length_c   1.000
_cell.angle_alpha   90.00
_cell.angle_beta   90.00
_cell.angle_gamma   90.00
#
_symmetry.space_group_name_H-M   'P 1'
#
loop_
_entity.id
_entity.type
_entity.pdbx_description
1 polymer ?
#
loop_
_entity_poly.entity_id
_entity_poly.type
_entity_poly.pdbx_seq_one_letter_code
_entity_poly.pdbx_strand_id
1 'polypeptide(L)'
;MTSGKDRLSFIEFQSPTLVEKAPEGGEWLHEIKYDGYRTQLIVEGATARAFTRRGYDWSHRYRRIVQAAAGLPVKSAIIDGEAVVLGDTGLPDYQALERELGNANSSRLIFYAFDLLHLDGRDLRQQPLVERKAALETLLKDSAPTLTYAEHLEVSGREMFDHACRMGLEGIVSKRADAPYRSGVQTSWVKVKCIKSDTFPIVAFVEKLGAEPRRIASLYIGKREGDRLLYAGKAQSGYTLEVARRVRERLDPLIIGKSPLSEPIVKPKATWVRPEVLAEVQFSGVTDRGILREAVFKGLREDLVAVPPKPPAPSKRRADRDHGVPRENILQLLPDAVSPSKDELVRYWSLVADQALVHLGRRPLKLVRHAFGATFYHKGPLPEIPAAVHQLRVEKREGGEGTRVWVDDLDGLLGLVEMDAVELHPWNATVDDIEHADRIVLDLDPGEGVEWAQVTET
;
A
#
# COMPACT_ATOMS: atom_id res chain seq x y z
N MET A 1 -2.57 39.24 4.82
CA MET A 1 -2.60 38.18 5.85
C MET A 1 -3.93 37.43 5.74
N THR A 2 -4.01 36.45 4.85
CA THR A 2 -5.16 35.53 4.79
C THR A 2 -4.86 34.34 5.68
N SER A 3 -5.57 34.32 6.81
CA SER A 3 -5.75 33.19 7.72
C SER A 3 -5.64 31.84 7.02
N GLY A 4 -4.77 30.96 7.53
CA GLY A 4 -4.72 29.56 7.13
C GLY A 4 -6.08 28.93 7.38
N LYS A 5 -6.82 28.63 6.30
CA LYS A 5 -8.08 27.88 6.41
C LYS A 5 -7.76 26.53 7.04
N ASP A 6 -8.34 26.28 8.21
CA ASP A 6 -8.33 24.96 8.86
C ASP A 6 -8.86 23.92 7.87
N ARG A 7 -7.93 23.15 7.30
CA ARG A 7 -8.24 22.07 6.35
C ARG A 7 -8.88 20.94 7.14
N LEU A 8 -10.00 20.40 6.65
CA LEU A 8 -10.64 19.26 7.29
C LEU A 8 -9.67 18.07 7.31
N SER A 9 -9.58 17.41 8.46
CA SER A 9 -8.66 16.32 8.72
C SER A 9 -9.41 15.02 9.01
N PHE A 10 -8.69 13.91 8.88
CA PHE A 10 -9.21 12.59 9.18
C PHE A 10 -9.63 12.50 10.65
N ILE A 11 -10.82 11.97 10.88
CA ILE A 11 -11.35 11.70 12.22
C ILE A 11 -11.28 10.19 12.46
N GLU A 12 -10.67 9.77 13.57
CA GLU A 12 -10.64 8.36 13.96
C GLU A 12 -12.06 7.78 14.00
N PHE A 13 -12.24 6.62 13.38
CA PHE A 13 -13.55 5.98 13.28
C PHE A 13 -14.11 5.55 14.62
N GLN A 14 -15.43 5.68 14.76
CA GLN A 14 -16.20 4.92 15.72
C GLN A 14 -16.22 3.44 15.32
N SER A 15 -15.90 2.56 16.27
CA SER A 15 -15.80 1.13 16.05
C SER A 15 -16.87 0.38 16.85
N PRO A 16 -17.66 -0.51 16.21
CA PRO A 16 -18.70 -1.27 16.90
C PRO A 16 -18.13 -2.38 17.78
N THR A 17 -18.75 -2.57 18.95
CA THR A 17 -18.47 -3.71 19.84
C THR A 17 -19.12 -4.99 19.29
N LEU A 18 -18.40 -6.12 19.29
CA LEU A 18 -18.97 -7.42 18.91
C LEU A 18 -19.88 -7.92 20.04
N VAL A 19 -21.12 -8.33 19.71
CA VAL A 19 -22.07 -8.91 20.65
C VAL A 19 -22.65 -10.21 20.10
N GLU A 20 -23.14 -11.09 20.97
CA GLU A 20 -23.68 -12.40 20.58
C GLU A 20 -25.06 -12.31 19.93
N LYS A 21 -25.88 -11.34 20.35
CA LYS A 21 -27.25 -11.16 19.90
C LYS A 21 -27.51 -9.72 19.52
N ALA A 22 -28.29 -9.53 18.47
CA ALA A 22 -28.71 -8.20 18.06
C ALA A 22 -29.56 -7.58 19.18
N PRO A 23 -29.34 -6.30 19.52
CA PRO A 23 -30.20 -5.63 20.49
C PRO A 23 -31.62 -5.53 19.95
N GLU A 24 -32.58 -5.48 20.88
CA GLU A 24 -33.99 -5.23 20.60
C GLU A 24 -34.35 -3.84 21.14
N GLY A 25 -35.40 -3.23 20.60
CA GLY A 25 -35.90 -1.92 21.04
C GLY A 25 -35.86 -0.85 19.94
N GLY A 26 -36.82 0.07 19.98
CA GLY A 26 -36.98 1.13 18.97
C GLY A 26 -35.90 2.21 19.02
N GLU A 27 -35.02 2.19 20.01
CA GLU A 27 -33.88 3.10 20.12
C GLU A 27 -32.66 2.65 19.31
N TRP A 28 -32.75 1.50 18.63
CA TRP A 28 -31.70 0.96 17.77
C TRP A 28 -32.09 1.04 16.30
N LEU A 29 -31.19 1.59 15.50
CA LEU A 29 -31.25 1.55 14.04
C LEU A 29 -30.38 0.38 13.57
N HIS A 30 -30.94 -0.51 12.76
CA HIS A 30 -30.23 -1.69 12.29
C HIS A 30 -29.83 -1.52 10.81
N GLU A 31 -28.56 -1.75 10.50
CA GLU A 31 -27.99 -1.63 9.17
C GLU A 31 -27.31 -2.93 8.74
N ILE A 32 -27.27 -3.19 7.43
CA ILE A 32 -26.48 -4.28 6.88
C ILE A 32 -25.01 -4.03 7.19
N LYS A 33 -24.31 -5.07 7.67
CA LYS A 33 -22.85 -5.03 7.78
C LYS A 33 -22.27 -5.30 6.39
N TYR A 34 -21.89 -4.24 5.70
CA TYR A 34 -21.16 -4.33 4.44
C TYR A 34 -19.77 -4.93 4.65
N ASP A 35 -19.41 -5.90 3.81
CA ASP A 35 -18.10 -6.53 3.78
C ASP A 35 -17.20 -5.80 2.76
N GLY A 36 -16.32 -4.93 3.26
CA GLY A 36 -15.47 -4.09 2.42
C GLY A 36 -14.39 -3.36 3.21
N TYR A 37 -13.97 -2.21 2.69
CA TYR A 37 -12.96 -1.35 3.32
C TYR A 37 -13.57 -0.06 3.86
N ARG A 38 -13.50 0.06 5.18
CA ARG A 38 -13.92 1.28 5.90
C ARG A 38 -13.19 2.50 5.36
N THR A 39 -13.96 3.48 4.88
CA THR A 39 -13.45 4.64 4.18
C THR A 39 -14.11 5.92 4.69
N GLN A 40 -13.32 6.96 4.94
CA GLN A 40 -13.81 8.30 5.25
C GLN A 40 -13.57 9.22 4.05
N LEU A 41 -14.64 9.83 3.54
CA LEU A 41 -14.53 10.85 2.50
C LEU A 41 -14.49 12.22 3.16
N ILE A 42 -13.51 13.02 2.76
CA ILE A 42 -13.40 14.43 3.14
C ILE A 42 -13.55 15.26 1.88
N VAL A 43 -14.59 16.07 1.81
CA VAL A 43 -14.91 16.96 0.70
C VAL A 43 -14.60 18.40 1.11
N GLU A 44 -13.90 19.14 0.26
CA GLU A 44 -13.56 20.55 0.43
C GLU A 44 -13.67 21.26 -0.92
N GLY A 45 -14.77 22.00 -1.10
CA GLY A 45 -15.16 22.59 -2.37
C GLY A 45 -15.26 21.52 -3.48
N ALA A 46 -14.62 21.79 -4.63
CA ALA A 46 -14.59 20.88 -5.77
C ALA A 46 -13.51 19.78 -5.66
N THR A 47 -13.03 19.48 -4.45
CA THR A 47 -12.02 18.45 -4.21
C THR A 47 -12.48 17.49 -3.12
N ALA A 48 -12.04 16.23 -3.21
CA ALA A 48 -12.30 15.25 -2.18
C ALA A 48 -11.07 14.36 -1.96
N ARG A 49 -10.99 13.78 -0.77
CA ARG A 49 -9.97 12.82 -0.35
C ARG A 49 -10.65 11.62 0.31
N ALA A 50 -10.06 10.44 0.15
CA ALA A 50 -10.57 9.20 0.74
C ALA A 50 -9.52 8.58 1.66
N PHE A 51 -9.89 8.32 2.91
CA PHE A 51 -9.00 7.81 3.95
C PHE A 51 -9.39 6.41 4.40
N THR A 52 -8.41 5.50 4.55
CA THR A 52 -8.65 4.16 5.10
C THR A 52 -8.90 4.18 6.60
N ARG A 53 -9.25 3.02 7.18
CA ARG A 53 -9.40 2.79 8.63
C ARG A 53 -8.30 3.42 9.50
N ARG A 54 -7.05 3.42 9.02
CA ARG A 54 -5.87 3.94 9.74
C ARG A 54 -5.49 5.39 9.35
N GLY A 55 -6.31 6.07 8.57
CA GLY A 55 -6.07 7.45 8.14
C GLY A 55 -5.13 7.59 6.94
N TYR A 56 -4.90 6.53 6.15
CA TYR A 56 -4.08 6.62 4.94
C TYR A 56 -4.86 7.17 3.76
N ASP A 57 -4.29 8.13 3.03
CA ASP A 57 -4.90 8.69 1.83
C ASP A 57 -4.86 7.70 0.65
N TRP A 58 -6.02 7.14 0.33
CA TRP A 58 -6.27 6.21 -0.77
C TRP A 58 -7.05 6.85 -1.92
N SER A 59 -7.06 8.19 -2.03
CA SER A 59 -7.76 8.91 -3.08
C SER A 59 -7.38 8.43 -4.49
N HIS A 60 -6.13 8.03 -4.68
CA HIS A 60 -5.62 7.48 -5.94
C HIS A 60 -6.16 6.10 -6.29
N ARG A 61 -6.58 5.29 -5.32
CA ARG A 61 -7.24 3.98 -5.52
C ARG A 61 -8.74 4.14 -5.68
N TYR A 62 -9.33 5.11 -4.99
CA TYR A 62 -10.77 5.42 -4.99
C TYR A 62 -11.16 6.53 -5.95
N ARG A 63 -10.51 6.66 -7.12
CA ARG A 63 -10.66 7.86 -7.97
C ARG A 63 -12.10 8.15 -8.36
N ARG A 64 -12.89 7.14 -8.72
CA ARG A 64 -14.32 7.30 -9.08
C ARG A 64 -15.17 7.76 -7.91
N ILE A 65 -14.96 7.19 -6.72
CA ILE A 65 -15.62 7.61 -5.48
C ILE A 65 -15.25 9.06 -5.14
N VAL A 66 -13.96 9.40 -5.20
CA VAL A 66 -13.46 10.77 -4.94
C VAL A 66 -14.02 11.77 -5.95
N GLN A 67 -14.10 11.42 -7.23
CA GLN A 67 -14.70 12.26 -8.26
C GLN A 67 -16.19 12.50 -8.02
N ALA A 68 -16.93 11.45 -7.63
CA ALA A 68 -18.34 11.59 -7.27
C ALA A 68 -18.51 12.48 -6.03
N ALA A 69 -17.66 12.29 -5.02
CA ALA A 69 -17.71 13.07 -3.77
C ALA A 69 -17.36 14.55 -3.99
N ALA A 70 -16.40 14.83 -4.87
CA ALA A 70 -16.04 16.19 -5.26
C ALA A 70 -17.16 16.92 -6.05
N GLY A 71 -18.12 16.17 -6.60
CA GLY A 71 -19.30 16.71 -7.29
C GLY A 71 -20.49 16.99 -6.37
N LEU A 72 -20.41 16.67 -5.07
CA LEU A 72 -21.48 16.96 -4.13
C LEU A 72 -21.66 18.49 -3.97
N PRO A 73 -22.90 18.99 -3.87
CA PRO A 73 -23.18 20.43 -3.80
C PRO A 73 -22.96 21.00 -2.39
N VAL A 74 -21.74 20.86 -1.86
CA VAL A 74 -21.34 21.29 -0.51
C VAL A 74 -20.05 22.10 -0.54
N LYS A 75 -19.87 22.98 0.46
CA LYS A 75 -18.58 23.64 0.70
C LYS A 75 -17.60 22.68 1.36
N SER A 76 -18.09 21.85 2.28
CA SER A 76 -17.23 20.90 3.00
C SER A 76 -18.03 19.79 3.68
N ALA A 77 -17.54 18.55 3.66
CA ALA A 77 -18.18 17.44 4.36
C ALA A 77 -17.18 16.39 4.83
N ILE A 78 -17.50 15.67 5.91
CA ILE A 78 -16.80 14.44 6.32
C ILE A 78 -17.84 13.31 6.41
N ILE A 79 -17.69 12.30 5.56
CA ILE A 79 -18.65 11.20 5.40
C ILE A 79 -17.97 9.89 5.77
N ASP A 80 -18.60 9.09 6.63
CA ASP A 80 -18.14 7.77 7.03
C ASP A 80 -18.94 6.70 6.26
N GLY A 81 -18.22 5.78 5.62
CA GLY A 81 -18.81 4.77 4.74
C GLY A 81 -17.94 3.53 4.55
N GLU A 82 -18.44 2.59 3.76
CA GLU A 82 -17.74 1.37 3.36
C GLU A 82 -17.55 1.36 1.84
N ALA A 83 -16.31 1.22 1.37
CA ALA A 83 -16.04 0.96 -0.03
C ALA A 83 -16.17 -0.53 -0.31
N VAL A 84 -17.05 -0.90 -1.24
CA VAL A 84 -17.35 -2.28 -1.60
C VAL A 84 -17.35 -2.49 -3.12
N VAL A 85 -17.34 -3.76 -3.51
CA VAL A 85 -17.71 -4.19 -4.87
C VAL A 85 -18.79 -5.24 -4.70
N LEU A 86 -19.86 -5.13 -5.49
CA LEU A 86 -20.90 -6.16 -5.52
C LEU A 86 -20.48 -7.28 -6.49
N GLY A 87 -20.62 -8.52 -6.04
CA GLY A 87 -20.49 -9.72 -6.87
C GLY A 87 -21.72 -9.94 -7.75
N ASP A 88 -21.73 -11.04 -8.50
CA ASP A 88 -22.81 -11.37 -9.44
C ASP A 88 -24.16 -11.63 -8.75
N THR A 89 -24.13 -11.97 -7.46
CA THR A 89 -25.31 -12.14 -6.60
C THR A 89 -25.87 -10.82 -6.06
N GLY A 90 -25.21 -9.69 -6.34
CA GLY A 90 -25.55 -8.37 -5.79
C GLY A 90 -25.09 -8.16 -4.35
N LEU A 91 -24.42 -9.13 -3.73
CA LEU A 91 -23.85 -9.00 -2.38
C LEU A 91 -22.42 -8.46 -2.43
N PRO A 92 -21.94 -7.79 -1.37
CA PRO A 92 -20.54 -7.40 -1.25
C PRO A 92 -19.60 -8.60 -1.41
N ASP A 93 -18.65 -8.49 -2.34
CA ASP A 93 -17.61 -9.49 -2.61
C ASP A 93 -16.23 -8.87 -2.30
N TYR A 94 -15.69 -9.28 -1.16
CA TYR A 94 -14.38 -8.85 -0.69
C TYR A 94 -13.25 -9.15 -1.69
N GLN A 95 -13.29 -10.30 -2.36
CA GLN A 95 -12.26 -10.66 -3.33
C GLN A 95 -12.36 -9.83 -4.60
N ALA A 96 -13.59 -9.54 -5.03
CA ALA A 96 -13.82 -8.61 -6.13
C ALA A 96 -13.31 -7.21 -5.77
N LEU A 97 -13.57 -6.73 -4.55
CA LEU A 97 -13.04 -5.46 -4.07
C LEU A 97 -11.52 -5.38 -4.20
N GLU A 98 -10.78 -6.39 -3.73
CA GLU A 98 -9.33 -6.40 -3.87
C GLU A 98 -8.82 -6.39 -5.32
N ARG A 99 -9.55 -7.01 -6.25
CA ARG A 99 -9.20 -6.99 -7.67
C ARG A 99 -9.43 -5.60 -8.26
N GLU A 100 -10.57 -4.99 -7.94
CA GLU A 100 -10.95 -3.67 -8.46
C GLU A 100 -10.08 -2.54 -7.90
N LEU A 101 -9.57 -2.66 -6.66
CA LEU A 101 -8.66 -1.68 -6.07
C LEU A 101 -7.33 -1.52 -6.84
N GLY A 102 -6.92 -2.53 -7.63
CA GLY A 102 -5.80 -2.41 -8.56
C GLY A 102 -6.10 -1.46 -9.74
N ASN A 103 -7.36 -1.26 -10.08
CA ASN A 103 -7.83 -0.40 -11.16
C ASN A 103 -8.39 0.92 -10.59
N ALA A 104 -7.58 1.98 -10.62
CA ALA A 104 -7.98 3.30 -10.10
C ALA A 104 -9.24 3.88 -10.77
N ASN A 105 -9.63 3.41 -11.96
CA ASN A 105 -10.82 3.90 -12.67
C ASN A 105 -12.01 2.92 -12.62
N SER A 106 -11.96 1.88 -11.78
CA SER A 106 -13.02 0.88 -11.68
C SER A 106 -14.38 1.54 -11.43
N SER A 107 -15.35 1.24 -12.30
CA SER A 107 -16.74 1.67 -12.17
C SER A 107 -17.56 0.78 -11.23
N ARG A 108 -16.96 -0.29 -10.71
CA ARG A 108 -17.65 -1.27 -9.83
C ARG A 108 -17.51 -0.95 -8.35
N LEU A 109 -16.62 -0.02 -8.00
CA LEU A 109 -16.45 0.46 -6.63
C LEU A 109 -17.65 1.32 -6.24
N ILE A 110 -18.33 0.93 -5.16
CA ILE A 110 -19.45 1.67 -4.57
C ILE A 110 -19.06 2.06 -3.15
N PHE A 111 -19.39 3.28 -2.75
CA PHE A 111 -19.23 3.76 -1.39
C PHE A 111 -20.60 3.83 -0.71
N TYR A 112 -20.84 2.90 0.22
CA TYR A 112 -22.02 2.92 1.07
C TYR A 112 -21.78 3.82 2.27
N ALA A 113 -22.34 5.03 2.22
CA ALA A 113 -22.24 6.02 3.27
C ALA A 113 -23.31 5.78 4.35
N PHE A 114 -22.92 5.63 5.61
CA PHE A 114 -23.88 5.39 6.71
C PHE A 114 -23.82 6.46 7.82
N ASP A 115 -22.87 7.41 7.80
CA ASP A 115 -22.82 8.52 8.76
C ASP A 115 -22.20 9.81 8.17
N LEU A 116 -22.57 10.97 8.72
CA LEU A 116 -22.10 12.30 8.33
C LEU A 116 -21.57 13.04 9.57
N LEU A 117 -20.27 13.32 9.58
CA LEU A 117 -19.56 13.85 10.75
C LEU A 117 -19.42 15.37 10.70
N HIS A 118 -19.43 15.95 9.51
CA HIS A 118 -19.30 17.39 9.30
C HIS A 118 -20.02 17.82 8.03
N LEU A 119 -20.66 19.00 8.04
CA LEU A 119 -21.32 19.59 6.88
C LEU A 119 -21.25 21.12 6.92
N ASP A 120 -20.61 21.72 5.92
CA ASP A 120 -20.55 23.17 5.66
C ASP A 120 -20.19 24.02 6.90
N GLY A 121 -19.10 23.64 7.55
CA GLY A 121 -18.56 24.32 8.74
C GLY A 121 -19.22 23.89 10.06
N ARG A 122 -20.20 22.97 10.03
CA ARG A 122 -20.85 22.43 11.23
C ARG A 122 -20.32 21.04 11.54
N ASP A 123 -19.74 20.87 12.73
CA ASP A 123 -19.42 19.55 13.29
C ASP A 123 -20.71 18.89 13.78
N LEU A 124 -21.06 17.75 13.19
CA LEU A 124 -22.28 17.01 13.49
C LEU A 124 -22.05 15.89 14.51
N ARG A 125 -20.81 15.61 14.94
CA ARG A 125 -20.50 14.47 15.81
C ARG A 125 -21.21 14.51 17.16
N GLN A 126 -21.62 15.67 17.64
CA GLN A 126 -22.39 15.80 18.88
C GLN A 126 -23.90 15.61 18.70
N GLN A 127 -24.40 15.59 17.47
CA GLN A 127 -25.82 15.41 17.18
C GLN A 127 -26.21 13.93 17.27
N PRO A 128 -27.48 13.61 17.56
CA PRO A 128 -28.03 12.25 17.47
C PRO A 128 -27.79 11.61 16.10
N LEU A 129 -27.61 10.28 16.07
CA LEU A 129 -27.39 9.53 14.83
C LEU A 129 -28.53 9.74 13.81
N VAL A 130 -29.78 9.77 14.27
CA VAL A 130 -30.95 10.00 13.40
C VAL A 130 -30.80 11.30 12.61
N GLU A 131 -30.34 12.37 13.25
CA GLU A 131 -30.17 13.68 12.61
C GLU A 131 -29.03 13.66 11.60
N ARG A 132 -27.91 13.00 11.95
CA ARG A 132 -26.77 12.83 11.03
C ARG A 132 -27.15 12.02 9.80
N LYS A 133 -27.94 10.96 9.96
CA LYS A 133 -28.43 10.12 8.86
C LYS A 133 -29.43 10.85 7.97
N ALA A 134 -30.37 11.62 8.53
CA ALA A 134 -31.29 12.44 7.75
C ALA A 134 -30.56 13.50 6.91
N ALA A 135 -29.53 14.14 7.48
CA ALA A 135 -28.68 15.07 6.75
C ALA A 135 -27.87 14.37 5.64
N LEU A 136 -27.36 13.16 5.90
CA LEU A 136 -26.64 12.35 4.92
C LEU A 136 -27.53 11.92 3.75
N GLU A 137 -28.73 11.43 4.04
CA GLU A 137 -29.70 11.01 3.03
C GLU A 137 -30.07 12.17 2.11
N THR A 138 -30.32 13.35 2.69
CA THR A 138 -30.58 14.57 1.94
C THR A 138 -29.40 14.94 1.03
N LEU A 139 -28.16 14.84 1.55
CA LEU A 139 -26.94 15.13 0.80
C LEU A 139 -26.75 14.19 -0.40
N LEU A 140 -27.15 12.92 -0.27
CA LEU A 140 -26.89 11.89 -1.28
C LEU A 140 -28.06 11.62 -2.23
N LYS A 141 -29.22 12.25 -2.02
CA LYS A 141 -30.47 12.01 -2.78
C LYS A 141 -30.30 12.01 -4.30
N ASP A 142 -29.56 12.98 -4.84
CA ASP A 142 -29.31 13.13 -6.28
C ASP A 142 -27.84 12.84 -6.65
N SER A 143 -27.13 12.12 -5.79
CA SER A 143 -25.72 11.80 -6.03
C SER A 143 -25.55 10.65 -7.02
N ALA A 144 -24.34 10.53 -7.59
CA ALA A 144 -24.03 9.43 -8.49
C ALA A 144 -24.17 8.07 -7.76
N PRO A 145 -24.62 6.98 -8.41
CA PRO A 145 -24.78 5.67 -7.78
C PRO A 145 -23.51 5.13 -7.07
N THR A 146 -22.35 5.61 -7.48
CA THR A 146 -21.05 5.37 -6.81
C THR A 146 -21.05 5.79 -5.33
N LEU A 147 -21.87 6.76 -4.93
CA LEU A 147 -22.13 7.16 -3.56
C LEU A 147 -23.56 6.75 -3.20
N THR A 148 -23.70 5.69 -2.41
CA THR A 148 -25.01 5.17 -2.03
C THR A 148 -25.22 5.41 -0.54
N TYR A 149 -26.38 5.94 -0.17
CA TYR A 149 -26.79 5.99 1.23
C TYR A 149 -27.09 4.58 1.74
N ALA A 150 -26.51 4.22 2.87
CA ALA A 150 -26.80 2.98 3.57
C ALA A 150 -28.03 3.17 4.45
N GLU A 151 -29.13 2.59 3.97
CA GLU A 151 -30.41 2.55 4.67
C GLU A 151 -30.30 1.81 6.01
N HIS A 152 -31.18 2.20 6.93
CA HIS A 152 -31.36 1.54 8.21
C HIS A 152 -32.82 1.12 8.35
N LEU A 153 -33.05 0.09 9.15
CA LEU A 153 -34.38 -0.44 9.41
C LEU A 153 -34.70 -0.28 10.91
N GLU A 154 -35.91 0.19 11.18
CA GLU A 154 -36.53 0.25 12.52
C GLU A 154 -37.38 -1.00 12.74
N VAL A 155 -36.74 -2.17 12.73
CA VAL A 155 -37.37 -3.49 12.89
C VAL A 155 -36.70 -4.26 14.01
N SER A 156 -37.22 -5.45 14.34
CA SER A 156 -36.54 -6.34 15.29
C SER A 156 -35.12 -6.67 14.81
N GLY A 157 -34.10 -6.34 15.61
CA GLY A 157 -32.71 -6.66 15.30
C GLY A 157 -32.47 -8.15 15.07
N ARG A 158 -33.21 -9.01 15.79
CA ARG A 158 -33.17 -10.46 15.58
C ARG A 158 -33.68 -10.86 14.20
N GLU A 159 -34.84 -10.34 13.80
CA GLU A 159 -35.42 -10.67 12.50
C GLU A 159 -34.53 -10.17 11.36
N MET A 160 -33.98 -8.97 11.47
CA MET A 160 -33.04 -8.44 10.48
C MET A 160 -31.78 -9.31 10.40
N PHE A 161 -31.23 -9.72 11.54
CA PHE A 161 -30.06 -10.60 11.59
C PHE A 161 -30.34 -11.95 10.92
N ASP A 162 -31.47 -12.60 11.24
CA ASP A 162 -31.85 -13.88 10.66
C ASP A 162 -32.06 -13.78 9.13
N HIS A 163 -32.61 -12.68 8.64
CA HIS A 163 -32.70 -12.42 7.20
C HIS A 163 -31.33 -12.17 6.57
N ALA A 164 -30.49 -11.35 7.20
CA ALA A 164 -29.14 -11.08 6.71
C ALA A 164 -28.33 -12.38 6.55
N CYS A 165 -28.42 -13.29 7.53
CA CYS A 165 -27.74 -14.57 7.47
C CYS A 165 -28.29 -15.49 6.37
N ARG A 166 -29.62 -15.53 6.17
CA ARG A 166 -30.24 -16.30 5.07
C ARG A 166 -29.85 -15.77 3.69
N MET A 167 -29.64 -14.47 3.57
CA MET A 167 -29.16 -13.83 2.35
C MET A 167 -27.65 -13.97 2.16
N GLY A 168 -26.91 -14.56 3.10
CA GLY A 168 -25.46 -14.73 3.00
C GLY A 168 -24.66 -13.44 3.26
N LEU A 169 -25.26 -12.43 3.90
CA LEU A 169 -24.55 -11.21 4.33
C LEU A 169 -23.64 -11.50 5.53
N GLU A 170 -22.64 -10.64 5.76
CA GLU A 170 -21.70 -10.81 6.88
C GLU A 170 -22.40 -10.72 8.24
N GLY A 171 -23.42 -9.89 8.34
CA GLY A 171 -24.20 -9.65 9.56
C GLY A 171 -24.87 -8.29 9.55
N ILE A 172 -25.10 -7.74 10.74
CA ILE A 172 -25.69 -6.41 10.92
C ILE A 172 -24.87 -5.56 11.90
N VAL A 173 -25.01 -4.24 11.77
CA VAL A 173 -24.56 -3.26 12.75
C VAL A 173 -25.80 -2.57 13.31
N SER A 174 -25.96 -2.61 14.63
CA SER A 174 -27.03 -1.91 15.34
C SER A 174 -26.46 -0.68 16.02
N LYS A 175 -27.11 0.46 15.84
CA LYS A 175 -26.60 1.75 16.29
C LYS A 175 -27.67 2.49 17.08
N ARG A 176 -27.32 3.03 18.24
CA ARG A 176 -28.19 3.88 19.06
C ARG A 176 -28.61 5.12 18.27
N ALA A 177 -29.92 5.30 18.10
CA ALA A 177 -30.50 6.42 17.34
C ALA A 177 -30.14 7.78 17.95
N ASP A 178 -30.16 7.87 19.28
CA ASP A 178 -29.91 9.08 20.06
C ASP A 178 -28.41 9.38 20.27
N ALA A 179 -27.51 8.46 19.90
CA ALA A 179 -26.12 8.56 20.31
C ALA A 179 -25.28 9.51 19.43
N PRO A 180 -24.39 10.30 20.06
CA PRO A 180 -23.40 11.08 19.32
C PRO A 180 -22.31 10.16 18.74
N TYR A 181 -21.56 10.68 17.76
CA TYR A 181 -20.39 10.00 17.23
C TYR A 181 -19.20 10.15 18.18
N ARG A 182 -18.52 9.04 18.47
CA ARG A 182 -17.34 8.95 19.34
C ARG A 182 -16.31 8.00 18.73
N SER A 183 -15.12 8.53 18.46
CA SER A 183 -13.98 7.74 17.97
C SER A 183 -13.64 6.58 18.91
N GLY A 184 -13.00 5.56 18.35
CA GLY A 184 -12.60 4.36 19.10
C GLY A 184 -13.73 3.36 19.28
N VAL A 185 -13.50 2.34 20.13
CA VAL A 185 -14.49 1.29 20.40
C VAL A 185 -15.63 1.84 21.25
N GLN A 186 -16.86 1.63 20.80
CA GLN A 186 -18.06 2.12 21.47
C GLN A 186 -19.11 1.01 21.62
N THR A 187 -19.97 1.13 22.62
CA THR A 187 -21.16 0.27 22.82
C THR A 187 -22.42 0.85 22.22
N SER A 188 -22.40 2.14 21.83
CA SER A 188 -23.50 2.77 21.07
C SER A 188 -23.63 2.21 19.66
N TRP A 189 -22.57 1.59 19.14
CA TRP A 189 -22.62 0.76 17.95
C TRP A 189 -22.23 -0.68 18.33
N VAL A 190 -23.05 -1.64 17.97
CA VAL A 190 -22.76 -3.06 18.17
C VAL A 190 -22.89 -3.81 16.86
N LYS A 191 -22.10 -4.87 16.68
CA LYS A 191 -22.15 -5.73 15.50
C LYS A 191 -22.41 -7.17 15.90
N VAL A 192 -23.20 -7.85 15.08
CA VAL A 192 -23.41 -9.29 15.14
C VAL A 192 -23.09 -9.86 13.78
N LYS A 193 -22.33 -10.95 13.74
CA LYS A 193 -21.90 -11.57 12.48
C LYS A 193 -22.59 -12.91 12.28
N CYS A 194 -23.12 -13.13 11.08
CA CYS A 194 -23.59 -14.44 10.60
C CYS A 194 -22.42 -15.40 10.42
N ILE A 195 -21.29 -14.84 9.97
CA ILE A 195 -20.07 -15.55 9.62
C ILE A 195 -18.98 -15.17 10.61
N LYS A 196 -18.33 -16.15 11.24
CA LYS A 196 -17.14 -15.84 12.06
C LYS A 196 -15.99 -15.52 11.11
N SER A 197 -15.61 -14.26 11.07
CA SER A 197 -14.43 -13.78 10.35
C SER A 197 -13.64 -12.82 11.21
N ASP A 198 -12.33 -12.80 11.04
CA ASP A 198 -11.46 -11.81 11.64
C ASP A 198 -10.20 -11.62 10.81
N THR A 199 -9.43 -10.59 11.15
CA THR A 199 -8.16 -10.27 10.51
C THR A 199 -6.99 -10.86 11.27
N PHE A 200 -6.11 -11.55 10.55
CA PHE A 200 -4.97 -12.23 11.13
C PHE A 200 -3.67 -12.00 10.33
N PRO A 201 -2.50 -11.87 10.98
CA PRO A 201 -1.21 -11.88 10.28
C PRO A 201 -0.92 -13.23 9.61
N ILE A 202 -0.38 -13.17 8.40
CA ILE A 202 0.22 -14.32 7.71
C ILE A 202 1.63 -14.51 8.27
N VAL A 203 1.93 -15.73 8.75
CA VAL A 203 3.23 -16.04 9.38
C VAL A 203 4.09 -16.99 8.55
N ALA A 204 3.46 -17.77 7.66
CA ALA A 204 4.16 -18.66 6.75
C ALA A 204 3.26 -19.00 5.56
N PHE A 205 3.84 -19.53 4.49
CA PHE A 205 3.09 -20.14 3.39
C PHE A 205 3.68 -21.50 3.00
N VAL A 206 2.83 -22.35 2.43
CA VAL A 206 3.25 -23.63 1.83
C VAL A 206 3.16 -23.47 0.32
N GLU A 207 4.23 -23.78 -0.39
CA GLU A 207 4.20 -23.82 -1.86
C GLU A 207 3.65 -25.15 -2.36
N LYS A 208 2.97 -25.11 -3.50
CA LYS A 208 2.62 -26.33 -4.24
C LYS A 208 3.85 -26.79 -5.02
N LEU A 209 4.49 -27.88 -4.58
CA LEU A 209 5.61 -28.50 -5.28
C LEU A 209 5.22 -28.84 -6.74
N GLY A 210 6.08 -28.50 -7.70
CA GLY A 210 5.90 -28.78 -9.14
C GLY A 210 4.89 -27.88 -9.86
N ALA A 211 4.43 -26.79 -9.24
CA ALA A 211 3.53 -25.83 -9.86
C ALA A 211 4.29 -24.73 -10.61
N GLU A 212 4.03 -24.58 -11.91
CA GLU A 212 4.45 -23.42 -12.72
C GLU A 212 3.22 -22.61 -13.17
N PRO A 213 3.13 -21.30 -12.85
CA PRO A 213 4.01 -20.55 -11.96
C PRO A 213 3.88 -20.98 -10.49
N ARG A 214 4.90 -20.64 -9.68
CA ARG A 214 4.92 -20.85 -8.22
C ARG A 214 3.65 -20.27 -7.58
N ARG A 215 2.98 -21.04 -6.73
CA ARG A 215 1.76 -20.60 -6.05
C ARG A 215 1.60 -21.19 -4.66
N ILE A 216 0.86 -20.46 -3.83
CA ILE A 216 0.51 -20.86 -2.48
C ILE A 216 -0.49 -22.02 -2.50
N ALA A 217 -0.17 -23.08 -1.78
CA ALA A 217 -1.08 -24.17 -1.46
C ALA A 217 -1.89 -23.87 -0.18
N SER A 218 -1.30 -23.12 0.75
CA SER A 218 -1.97 -22.72 1.99
C SER A 218 -1.17 -21.67 2.76
N LEU A 219 -1.86 -20.89 3.57
CA LEU A 219 -1.26 -19.91 4.48
C LEU A 219 -1.32 -20.39 5.93
N TYR A 220 -0.26 -20.11 6.68
CA TYR A 220 -0.24 -20.25 8.13
C TYR A 220 -0.59 -18.89 8.71
N ILE A 221 -1.53 -18.90 9.64
CA ILE A 221 -2.14 -17.71 10.20
C ILE A 221 -1.67 -17.58 11.65
N GLY A 222 -1.32 -16.38 12.07
CA GLY A 222 -0.98 -16.05 13.45
C GLY A 222 -2.06 -15.23 14.14
N LYS A 223 -2.04 -15.17 15.47
CA LYS A 223 -2.89 -14.30 16.29
C LYS A 223 -2.00 -13.58 17.30
N ARG A 224 -2.19 -12.26 17.42
CA ARG A 224 -1.48 -11.46 18.42
C ARG A 224 -2.22 -11.52 19.76
N GLU A 225 -1.50 -11.83 20.83
CA GLU A 225 -1.98 -11.80 22.21
C GLU A 225 -0.95 -11.07 23.08
N GLY A 226 -1.19 -9.78 23.32
CA GLY A 226 -0.18 -8.87 23.85
C GLY A 226 1.04 -8.84 22.92
N ASP A 227 2.23 -9.04 23.49
CA ASP A 227 3.49 -9.10 22.74
C ASP A 227 3.74 -10.45 22.06
N ARG A 228 2.88 -11.45 22.30
CA ARG A 228 3.03 -12.80 21.76
C ARG A 228 2.36 -12.92 20.41
N LEU A 229 2.99 -13.66 19.50
CA LEU A 229 2.41 -14.07 18.22
C LEU A 229 2.24 -15.59 18.23
N LEU A 230 0.99 -16.02 18.39
CA LEU A 230 0.63 -17.43 18.49
C LEU A 230 0.16 -17.96 17.13
N TYR A 231 0.28 -19.27 16.93
CA TYR A 231 -0.25 -19.92 15.74
C TYR A 231 -1.77 -20.05 15.84
N ALA A 232 -2.49 -19.58 14.82
CA ALA A 232 -3.95 -19.61 14.76
C ALA A 232 -4.50 -20.66 13.78
N GLY A 233 -3.63 -21.43 13.12
CA GLY A 233 -4.05 -22.46 12.18
C GLY A 233 -3.67 -22.16 10.73
N LYS A 234 -4.34 -22.86 9.81
CA LYS A 234 -3.96 -22.94 8.40
C LYS A 234 -5.17 -22.67 7.51
N ALA A 235 -5.08 -21.66 6.65
CA ALA A 235 -6.08 -21.39 5.62
C ALA A 235 -5.71 -22.10 4.32
N GLN A 236 -6.52 -23.10 3.92
CA GLN A 236 -6.23 -24.00 2.79
C GLN A 236 -7.11 -23.76 1.56
N SER A 237 -8.13 -22.90 1.68
CA SER A 237 -9.09 -22.61 0.63
C SER A 237 -9.35 -21.09 0.55
N GLY A 238 -10.11 -20.66 -0.46
CA GLY A 238 -10.48 -19.26 -0.66
C GLY A 238 -9.57 -18.49 -1.61
N TYR A 239 -8.68 -19.16 -2.35
CA TYR A 239 -7.83 -18.52 -3.35
C TYR A 239 -8.23 -18.97 -4.76
N THR A 240 -8.36 -18.03 -5.70
CA THR A 240 -8.22 -18.34 -7.13
C THR A 240 -6.73 -18.52 -7.46
N LEU A 241 -6.40 -19.08 -8.63
CA LEU A 241 -5.00 -19.20 -9.07
C LEU A 241 -4.30 -17.83 -9.13
N GLU A 242 -5.02 -16.81 -9.60
CA GLU A 242 -4.53 -15.43 -9.66
C GLU A 242 -4.26 -14.86 -8.27
N VAL A 243 -5.20 -15.03 -7.32
CA VAL A 243 -5.06 -14.57 -5.95
C VAL A 243 -3.88 -15.27 -5.26
N ALA A 244 -3.72 -16.58 -5.44
CA ALA A 244 -2.62 -17.34 -4.86
C ALA A 244 -1.25 -16.85 -5.36
N ARG A 245 -1.13 -16.47 -6.64
CA ARG A 245 0.08 -15.85 -7.21
C ARG A 245 0.34 -14.47 -6.60
N ARG A 246 -0.68 -13.61 -6.55
CA ARG A 246 -0.55 -12.24 -6.00
C ARG A 246 -0.13 -12.25 -4.53
N VAL A 247 -0.74 -13.13 -3.73
CA VAL A 247 -0.36 -13.28 -2.32
C VAL A 247 1.08 -13.80 -2.21
N ARG A 248 1.49 -14.73 -3.10
CA ARG A 248 2.86 -15.24 -3.13
C ARG A 248 3.88 -14.15 -3.38
N GLU A 249 3.67 -13.33 -4.42
CA GLU A 249 4.53 -12.19 -4.77
C GLU A 249 4.60 -11.18 -3.62
N ARG A 250 3.47 -10.93 -2.94
CA ARG A 250 3.43 -10.01 -1.80
C ARG A 250 4.26 -10.50 -0.61
N LEU A 251 4.41 -11.82 -0.45
CA LEU A 251 5.14 -12.43 0.65
C LEU A 251 6.63 -12.64 0.37
N ASP A 252 7.08 -12.63 -0.89
CA ASP A 252 8.50 -12.76 -1.27
C ASP A 252 9.46 -11.85 -0.49
N PRO A 253 9.25 -10.52 -0.43
CA PRO A 253 10.18 -9.62 0.25
C PRO A 253 10.17 -9.75 1.78
N LEU A 254 9.28 -10.60 2.33
CA LEU A 254 9.10 -10.79 3.76
C LEU A 254 9.62 -12.13 4.24
N ILE A 255 10.20 -12.96 3.36
CA ILE A 255 10.73 -14.27 3.74
C ILE A 255 11.82 -14.13 4.80
N ILE A 256 11.73 -14.95 5.85
CA ILE A 256 12.70 -14.98 6.96
C ILE A 256 13.13 -16.42 7.25
N GLY A 257 14.34 -16.59 7.78
CA GLY A 257 14.90 -17.91 8.07
C GLY A 257 14.41 -18.56 9.37
N LYS A 258 13.80 -17.80 10.28
CA LYS A 258 13.32 -18.28 11.59
C LYS A 258 11.83 -18.01 11.76
N SER A 259 11.16 -18.87 12.53
CA SER A 259 9.73 -18.70 12.82
C SER A 259 9.50 -17.38 13.57
N PRO A 260 8.49 -16.58 13.17
CA PRO A 260 8.09 -15.38 13.91
C PRO A 260 7.18 -15.69 15.11
N LEU A 261 6.79 -16.96 15.29
CA LEU A 261 5.87 -17.39 16.34
C LEU A 261 6.59 -17.45 17.68
N SER A 262 5.87 -17.06 18.74
CA SER A 262 6.37 -17.16 20.12
C SER A 262 6.46 -18.59 20.63
N GLU A 263 5.75 -19.53 20.00
CA GLU A 263 5.80 -20.96 20.31
C GLU A 263 6.15 -21.76 19.06
N PRO A 264 7.04 -22.77 19.17
CA PRO A 264 7.39 -23.60 18.03
C PRO A 264 6.22 -24.50 17.62
N ILE A 265 6.05 -24.68 16.32
CA ILE A 265 5.12 -25.65 15.76
C ILE A 265 5.87 -26.86 15.19
N VAL A 266 5.26 -28.03 15.26
CA VAL A 266 5.89 -29.30 14.89
C VAL A 266 5.89 -29.49 13.37
N LYS A 267 7.06 -29.82 12.79
CA LYS A 267 7.25 -30.14 11.36
C LYS A 267 6.61 -29.13 10.38
N PRO A 268 6.93 -27.83 10.47
CA PRO A 268 6.41 -26.83 9.56
C PRO A 268 7.01 -27.06 8.17
N LYS A 269 6.23 -27.65 7.25
CA LYS A 269 6.58 -27.75 5.82
C LYS A 269 6.24 -26.43 5.11
N ALA A 270 6.70 -25.31 5.64
CA ALA A 270 6.30 -23.98 5.22
C ALA A 270 7.51 -23.03 5.19
N THR A 271 7.42 -22.00 4.34
CA THR A 271 8.36 -20.89 4.27
C THR A 271 7.87 -19.78 5.19
N TRP A 272 8.70 -19.39 6.16
CA TRP A 272 8.37 -18.34 7.14
C TRP A 272 8.44 -16.95 6.52
N VAL A 273 7.56 -16.06 6.99
CA VAL A 273 7.53 -14.66 6.57
C VAL A 273 7.38 -13.72 7.77
N ARG A 274 7.82 -12.46 7.64
CA ARG A 274 7.52 -11.42 8.63
C ARG A 274 6.00 -11.24 8.75
N PRO A 275 5.45 -11.15 9.97
CA PRO A 275 4.00 -11.09 10.24
C PRO A 275 3.41 -9.69 10.00
N GLU A 276 3.69 -9.13 8.82
CA GLU A 276 3.32 -7.77 8.40
C GLU A 276 2.11 -7.75 7.47
N VAL A 277 1.89 -8.84 6.72
CA VAL A 277 0.73 -8.94 5.83
C VAL A 277 -0.44 -9.51 6.62
N LEU A 278 -1.51 -8.74 6.68
CA LEU A 278 -2.76 -9.13 7.32
C LEU A 278 -3.72 -9.70 6.28
N ALA A 279 -4.51 -10.69 6.68
CA ALA A 279 -5.54 -11.31 5.86
C ALA A 279 -6.85 -11.43 6.63
N GLU A 280 -7.96 -11.18 5.94
CA GLU A 280 -9.29 -11.53 6.43
C GLU A 280 -9.50 -13.04 6.25
N VAL A 281 -9.86 -13.72 7.34
CA VAL A 281 -10.06 -15.17 7.37
C VAL A 281 -11.42 -15.47 7.99
N GLN A 282 -12.23 -16.21 7.25
CA GLN A 282 -13.49 -16.79 7.71
C GLN A 282 -13.21 -18.16 8.34
N PHE A 283 -13.94 -18.53 9.39
CA PHE A 283 -13.79 -19.81 10.11
C PHE A 283 -15.13 -20.26 10.71
N SER A 284 -15.28 -21.55 11.05
CA SER A 284 -16.50 -22.07 11.68
C SER A 284 -16.46 -22.05 13.21
N GLY A 285 -15.26 -22.00 13.79
CA GLY A 285 -15.04 -21.86 15.22
C GLY A 285 -13.58 -21.74 15.59
N VAL A 286 -13.33 -21.58 16.89
CA VAL A 286 -11.99 -21.54 17.48
C VAL A 286 -11.90 -22.65 18.50
N THR A 287 -10.82 -23.43 18.50
CA THR A 287 -10.57 -24.45 19.54
C THR A 287 -10.10 -23.80 20.84
N ASP A 288 -10.09 -24.57 21.93
CA ASP A 288 -9.56 -24.12 23.23
C ASP A 288 -8.07 -23.71 23.16
N ARG A 289 -7.34 -24.18 22.14
CA ARG A 289 -5.94 -23.81 21.87
C ARG A 289 -5.81 -22.61 20.92
N GLY A 290 -6.90 -21.90 20.62
CA GLY A 290 -6.88 -20.73 19.74
C GLY A 290 -6.78 -21.04 18.24
N ILE A 291 -6.99 -22.30 17.82
CA ILE A 291 -6.86 -22.71 16.41
C ILE A 291 -8.20 -22.53 15.68
N LEU A 292 -8.17 -21.86 14.54
CA LEU A 292 -9.32 -21.68 13.65
C LEU A 292 -9.72 -23.00 12.98
N ARG A 293 -11.01 -23.34 13.02
CA ARG A 293 -11.60 -24.47 12.30
C ARG A 293 -12.12 -24.02 10.94
N GLU A 294 -11.87 -24.84 9.91
CA GLU A 294 -12.32 -24.59 8.53
C GLU A 294 -11.97 -23.19 8.03
N ALA A 295 -10.72 -22.77 8.28
CA ALA A 295 -10.25 -21.45 7.90
C ALA A 295 -10.22 -21.26 6.38
N VAL A 296 -10.93 -20.26 5.90
CA VAL A 296 -11.04 -19.85 4.50
C VAL A 296 -10.48 -18.45 4.35
N PHE A 297 -9.52 -18.28 3.45
CA PHE A 297 -8.99 -16.97 3.12
C PHE A 297 -10.02 -16.15 2.33
N LYS A 298 -10.24 -14.91 2.75
CA LYS A 298 -11.15 -13.99 2.07
C LYS A 298 -10.39 -12.94 1.28
N GLY A 299 -9.26 -12.46 1.78
CA GLY A 299 -8.37 -11.55 1.05
C GLY A 299 -7.35 -10.90 1.99
N LEU A 300 -6.46 -10.08 1.44
CA LEU A 300 -5.50 -9.27 2.19
C LEU A 300 -6.18 -8.03 2.80
N ARG A 301 -5.62 -7.51 3.88
CA ARG A 301 -6.06 -6.28 4.57
C ARG A 301 -5.08 -5.15 4.33
N GLU A 302 -4.91 -4.78 3.07
CA GLU A 302 -4.01 -3.69 2.67
C GLU A 302 -4.38 -2.34 3.31
N ASP A 303 -5.67 -2.14 3.61
CA ASP A 303 -6.22 -0.97 4.30
C ASP A 303 -5.68 -0.78 5.73
N LEU A 304 -5.21 -1.88 6.34
CA LEU A 304 -4.65 -1.91 7.68
C LEU A 304 -3.13 -1.91 7.71
N VAL A 305 -2.45 -2.10 6.59
CA VAL A 305 -0.98 -2.05 6.58
C VAL A 305 -0.55 -0.61 6.82
N ALA A 306 0.43 -0.40 7.68
CA ALA A 306 1.02 0.92 7.83
C ALA A 306 1.67 1.31 6.51
N VAL A 307 1.13 2.30 5.81
CA VAL A 307 1.87 2.94 4.73
C VAL A 307 2.92 3.79 5.44
N PRO A 308 4.22 3.48 5.36
CA PRO A 308 5.22 4.40 5.87
C PRO A 308 4.94 5.79 5.28
N PRO A 309 5.01 6.87 6.08
CA PRO A 309 4.74 8.20 5.58
C PRO A 309 5.53 8.39 4.30
N LYS A 310 4.82 8.72 3.23
CA LYS A 310 5.42 9.02 1.94
C LYS A 310 6.46 10.12 2.21
N PRO A 311 7.74 9.98 1.81
CA PRO A 311 8.54 11.16 1.53
C PRO A 311 7.69 12.05 0.59
N PRO A 312 7.68 13.38 0.76
CA PRO A 312 6.87 14.26 -0.07
C PRO A 312 7.13 13.91 -1.55
N ALA A 313 6.06 13.72 -2.32
CA ALA A 313 6.17 13.18 -3.66
C ALA A 313 6.77 14.22 -4.63
N PRO A 314 7.72 13.87 -5.51
CA PRO A 314 7.65 14.36 -6.88
C PRO A 314 6.49 13.65 -7.58
N SER A 315 5.83 14.35 -8.50
CA SER A 315 4.54 13.94 -9.06
C SER A 315 4.57 12.66 -9.90
N LYS A 316 3.42 11.92 -9.88
CA LYS A 316 2.84 10.86 -10.77
C LYS A 316 3.83 10.03 -11.65
N ARG A 317 3.78 8.69 -11.75
CA ARG A 317 2.64 7.75 -11.95
C ARG A 317 3.16 6.26 -11.97
N ARG A 318 2.23 5.28 -11.89
CA ARG A 318 2.35 3.78 -11.93
C ARG A 318 3.31 3.22 -13.02
N ALA A 319 3.85 1.98 -13.00
CA ALA A 319 3.32 0.66 -12.59
C ALA A 319 4.46 -0.38 -12.42
N ASP A 320 4.13 -1.53 -11.80
CA ASP A 320 5.00 -2.69 -11.57
C ASP A 320 5.03 -3.64 -12.79
N ARG A 321 6.23 -4.09 -13.21
CA ARG A 321 6.57 -5.51 -13.48
C ARG A 321 8.08 -5.68 -13.38
N ASP A 322 8.41 -6.77 -12.71
CA ASP A 322 9.69 -7.16 -12.16
C ASP A 322 10.76 -7.41 -13.24
N HIS A 323 11.46 -6.34 -13.55
CA HIS A 323 12.92 -6.35 -13.56
C HIS A 323 13.35 -5.12 -12.76
N GLY A 324 12.88 -5.04 -11.52
CA GLY A 324 12.95 -3.81 -10.76
C GLY A 324 14.38 -3.51 -10.32
N VAL A 325 14.82 -2.30 -10.65
CA VAL A 325 15.90 -1.65 -9.92
C VAL A 325 15.59 -1.68 -8.42
N PRO A 326 16.46 -2.25 -7.56
CA PRO A 326 16.23 -2.25 -6.12
C PRO A 326 16.01 -0.83 -5.58
N ARG A 327 15.06 -0.65 -4.65
CA ARG A 327 14.70 0.70 -4.15
C ARG A 327 15.88 1.43 -3.53
N GLU A 328 16.80 0.71 -2.91
CA GLU A 328 18.04 1.21 -2.33
C GLU A 328 18.98 1.85 -3.35
N ASN A 329 18.78 1.57 -4.64
CA ASN A 329 19.58 2.06 -5.75
C ASN A 329 19.05 3.37 -6.33
N ILE A 330 17.81 3.75 -6.05
CA ILE A 330 17.20 4.96 -6.62
C ILE A 330 17.56 6.17 -5.75
N LEU A 331 18.48 7.03 -6.19
CA LEU A 331 18.64 8.39 -5.66
C LEU A 331 17.92 9.36 -6.61
N GLN A 332 17.34 10.43 -6.04
CA GLN A 332 16.46 11.40 -6.71
C GLN A 332 16.94 11.76 -8.12
N LEU A 333 16.04 11.55 -9.09
CA LEU A 333 16.17 12.05 -10.45
C LEU A 333 15.60 13.46 -10.54
N LEU A 334 16.20 14.27 -11.39
CA LEU A 334 15.61 15.51 -11.88
C LEU A 334 14.20 15.19 -12.43
N PRO A 335 13.13 15.91 -12.03
CA PRO A 335 11.74 15.52 -12.28
C PRO A 335 11.36 15.30 -13.75
N ASP A 336 12.12 15.87 -14.67
CA ASP A 336 11.84 15.87 -16.12
C ASP A 336 12.96 15.24 -16.97
N ALA A 337 13.95 14.59 -16.35
CA ALA A 337 15.06 13.99 -17.08
C ALA A 337 14.62 12.72 -17.85
N VAL A 338 14.83 12.74 -19.17
CA VAL A 338 14.63 11.59 -20.05
C VAL A 338 15.96 10.88 -20.25
N SER A 339 16.02 9.58 -19.95
CA SER A 339 17.22 8.79 -20.24
C SER A 339 17.43 8.68 -21.75
N PRO A 340 18.66 8.93 -22.27
CA PRO A 340 18.97 8.67 -23.67
C PRO A 340 18.82 7.18 -24.00
N SER A 341 18.52 6.88 -25.27
CA SER A 341 18.52 5.52 -25.81
C SER A 341 19.95 4.96 -25.91
N LYS A 342 20.07 3.63 -25.96
CA LYS A 342 21.40 2.97 -26.13
C LYS A 342 22.12 3.48 -27.38
N ASP A 343 21.42 3.64 -28.50
CA ASP A 343 22.02 4.16 -29.73
C ASP A 343 22.49 5.60 -29.59
N GLU A 344 21.78 6.44 -28.82
CA GLU A 344 22.21 7.81 -28.51
C GLU A 344 23.46 7.82 -27.62
N LEU A 345 23.54 6.93 -26.62
CA LEU A 345 24.70 6.78 -25.76
C LEU A 345 25.91 6.24 -26.54
N VAL A 346 25.72 5.24 -27.39
CA VAL A 346 26.79 4.71 -28.27
C VAL A 346 27.32 5.81 -29.18
N ARG A 347 26.44 6.61 -29.79
CA ARG A 347 26.85 7.77 -30.62
C ARG A 347 27.58 8.82 -29.79
N TYR A 348 27.08 9.14 -28.61
CA TYR A 348 27.66 10.13 -27.72
C TYR A 348 29.07 9.70 -27.27
N TRP A 349 29.23 8.49 -26.73
CA TRP A 349 30.52 7.99 -26.26
C TRP A 349 31.52 7.83 -27.40
N SER A 350 31.08 7.38 -28.58
CA SER A 350 31.94 7.36 -29.78
C SER A 350 32.44 8.75 -30.18
N LEU A 351 31.68 9.81 -29.88
CA LEU A 351 32.05 11.18 -30.19
C LEU A 351 33.02 11.79 -29.16
N VAL A 352 32.84 11.48 -27.87
CA VAL A 352 33.55 12.17 -26.77
C VAL A 352 34.58 11.31 -26.04
N ALA A 353 34.75 10.03 -26.40
CA ALA A 353 35.57 9.06 -25.68
C ALA A 353 36.97 9.59 -25.33
N ASP A 354 37.71 10.10 -26.31
CA ASP A 354 39.08 10.59 -26.08
C ASP A 354 39.15 11.68 -25.01
N GLN A 355 38.17 12.59 -24.97
CA GLN A 355 38.10 13.68 -23.99
C GLN A 355 37.62 13.17 -22.63
N ALA A 356 36.62 12.28 -22.64
CA ALA A 356 36.04 11.77 -21.41
C ALA A 356 36.98 10.81 -20.67
N LEU A 357 37.76 10.00 -21.39
CA LEU A 357 38.70 9.04 -20.80
C LEU A 357 39.85 9.72 -20.04
N VAL A 358 40.19 10.98 -20.35
CA VAL A 358 41.11 11.79 -19.53
C VAL A 358 40.61 11.94 -18.08
N HIS A 359 39.29 11.87 -17.88
CA HIS A 359 38.65 12.10 -16.60
C HIS A 359 38.03 10.85 -15.98
N LEU A 360 37.65 9.87 -16.80
CA LEU A 360 36.96 8.64 -16.39
C LEU A 360 37.86 7.41 -16.45
N GLY A 361 38.87 7.43 -17.31
CA GLY A 361 39.74 6.30 -17.57
C GLY A 361 40.55 5.92 -16.34
N ARG A 362 40.81 4.61 -16.17
CA ARG A 362 41.62 4.05 -15.07
C ARG A 362 41.15 4.48 -13.66
N ARG A 363 39.85 4.69 -13.49
CA ARG A 363 39.25 5.05 -12.20
C ARG A 363 38.12 4.10 -11.85
N PRO A 364 38.00 3.65 -10.59
CA PRO A 364 36.83 2.93 -10.14
C PRO A 364 35.56 3.76 -10.38
N LEU A 365 34.59 3.17 -11.07
CA LEU A 365 33.33 3.84 -11.42
C LEU A 365 32.20 3.37 -10.51
N LYS A 366 31.36 4.32 -10.11
CA LYS A 366 29.97 4.06 -9.73
C LYS A 366 29.08 4.35 -10.93
N LEU A 367 28.16 3.45 -11.21
CA LEU A 367 27.28 3.55 -12.37
C LEU A 367 25.92 4.07 -11.94
N VAL A 368 25.41 5.04 -12.69
CA VAL A 368 23.98 5.29 -12.79
C VAL A 368 23.50 4.54 -14.02
N ARG A 369 22.52 3.65 -13.84
CA ARG A 369 21.98 2.80 -14.90
C ARG A 369 20.54 3.19 -15.20
N HIS A 370 20.13 3.05 -16.45
CA HIS A 370 18.72 3.11 -16.85
C HIS A 370 18.30 1.74 -17.39
N ALA A 371 17.71 0.94 -16.51
CA ALA A 371 17.22 -0.37 -16.86
C ALA A 371 15.77 -0.49 -16.42
N PHE A 372 14.97 -1.19 -17.21
CA PHE A 372 13.60 -1.56 -16.84
C PHE A 372 12.70 -0.35 -16.53
N GLY A 373 12.93 0.75 -17.25
CA GLY A 373 12.15 1.99 -17.14
C GLY A 373 12.49 2.85 -15.93
N ALA A 374 13.58 2.58 -15.22
CA ALA A 374 14.04 3.37 -14.09
C ALA A 374 15.53 3.72 -14.19
N THR A 375 15.88 4.95 -13.83
CA THR A 375 17.27 5.41 -13.68
C THR A 375 17.69 5.36 -12.21
N PHE A 376 18.90 4.88 -11.93
CA PHE A 376 19.34 4.58 -10.55
C PHE A 376 20.84 4.44 -10.37
N TYR A 377 21.33 4.75 -9.16
CA TYR A 377 22.67 4.41 -8.72
C TYR A 377 22.78 2.92 -8.41
N HIS A 378 23.59 2.22 -9.17
CA HIS A 378 23.79 0.79 -8.97
C HIS A 378 24.48 0.49 -7.64
N LYS A 379 23.80 -0.24 -6.75
CA LYS A 379 24.39 -0.90 -5.57
C LYS A 379 24.07 -2.40 -5.63
N GLY A 380 25.00 -3.19 -5.12
CA GLY A 380 24.89 -4.65 -5.11
C GLY A 380 25.68 -5.33 -6.23
N PRO A 381 25.32 -6.58 -6.57
CA PRO A 381 25.98 -7.35 -7.62
C PRO A 381 25.80 -6.71 -9.00
N LEU A 382 26.89 -6.62 -9.75
CA LEU A 382 26.87 -6.17 -11.14
C LEU A 382 26.16 -7.19 -12.04
N PRO A 383 25.53 -6.75 -13.14
CA PRO A 383 25.07 -7.65 -14.19
C PRO A 383 26.29 -8.31 -14.87
N GLU A 384 26.05 -9.10 -15.92
CA GLU A 384 27.13 -9.61 -16.77
C GLU A 384 28.03 -8.44 -17.23
N ILE A 385 29.34 -8.60 -17.04
CA ILE A 385 30.35 -7.57 -17.31
C ILE A 385 31.00 -7.91 -18.65
N PRO A 386 30.84 -7.09 -19.70
CA PRO A 386 31.49 -7.30 -20.98
C PRO A 386 33.01 -7.37 -20.84
N ALA A 387 33.67 -8.13 -21.72
CA ALA A 387 35.11 -8.39 -21.64
C ALA A 387 35.97 -7.11 -21.69
N ALA A 388 35.48 -6.05 -22.35
CA ALA A 388 36.15 -4.75 -22.44
C ALA A 388 36.03 -3.90 -21.16
N VAL A 389 35.18 -4.30 -20.21
CA VAL A 389 35.01 -3.60 -18.93
C VAL A 389 35.83 -4.29 -17.85
N HIS A 390 36.84 -3.59 -17.33
CA HIS A 390 37.74 -4.13 -16.32
C HIS A 390 37.10 -4.19 -14.95
N GLN A 391 37.56 -5.14 -14.12
CA GLN A 391 37.10 -5.34 -12.76
C GLN A 391 38.21 -5.04 -11.75
N LEU A 392 37.86 -4.41 -10.63
CA LEU A 392 38.72 -4.15 -9.50
C LEU A 392 38.07 -4.69 -8.22
N ARG A 393 38.78 -5.54 -7.47
CA ARG A 393 38.34 -5.98 -6.14
C ARG A 393 38.77 -4.96 -5.10
N VAL A 394 37.83 -4.58 -4.23
CA VAL A 394 38.01 -3.57 -3.19
C VAL A 394 37.48 -4.10 -1.88
N GLU A 395 38.27 -4.00 -0.81
CA GLU A 395 37.82 -4.31 0.54
C GLU A 395 36.90 -3.20 1.08
N LYS A 396 35.78 -3.58 1.66
CA LYS A 396 34.83 -2.63 2.25
C LYS A 396 35.25 -2.32 3.69
N ARG A 397 35.09 -1.05 4.09
CA ARG A 397 35.36 -0.59 5.48
C ARG A 397 34.59 -1.35 6.56
N GLU A 398 33.42 -1.89 6.24
CA GLU A 398 32.57 -2.67 7.16
C GLU A 398 32.90 -4.18 7.15
N GLY A 399 33.92 -4.60 6.40
CA GLY A 399 34.28 -6.00 6.16
C GLY A 399 33.67 -6.56 4.86
N GLY A 400 34.42 -7.44 4.20
CA GLY A 400 34.03 -8.13 2.96
C GLY A 400 34.54 -7.47 1.67
N GLU A 401 34.55 -8.23 0.58
CA GLU A 401 35.02 -7.78 -0.74
C GLU A 401 33.86 -7.21 -1.59
N GLY A 402 34.16 -6.24 -2.44
CA GLY A 402 33.25 -5.72 -3.47
C GLY A 402 33.97 -5.52 -4.80
N THR A 403 33.24 -5.69 -5.90
CA THR A 403 33.76 -5.44 -7.25
C THR A 403 33.38 -4.03 -7.71
N ARG A 404 34.35 -3.29 -8.24
CA ARG A 404 34.17 -2.05 -9.01
C ARG A 404 34.56 -2.30 -10.46
N VAL A 405 33.99 -1.52 -11.37
CA VAL A 405 34.37 -1.52 -12.78
C VAL A 405 35.17 -0.27 -13.11
N TRP A 406 36.02 -0.37 -14.13
CA TRP A 406 36.72 0.75 -14.72
C TRP A 406 36.97 0.47 -16.21
N VAL A 407 37.29 1.51 -16.97
CA VAL A 407 37.51 1.45 -18.42
C VAL A 407 38.75 2.26 -18.77
N ASP A 408 39.38 1.97 -19.91
CA ASP A 408 40.52 2.72 -20.44
C ASP A 408 40.44 3.01 -21.94
N ASP A 409 39.41 2.51 -22.61
CA ASP A 409 39.18 2.72 -24.04
C ASP A 409 37.68 2.89 -24.38
N LEU A 410 37.41 3.12 -25.67
CA LEU A 410 36.05 3.26 -26.19
C LEU A 410 35.24 1.96 -26.03
N ASP A 411 35.85 0.81 -26.27
CA ASP A 411 35.17 -0.49 -26.17
C ASP A 411 34.68 -0.73 -24.73
N GLY A 412 35.46 -0.33 -23.73
CA GLY A 412 35.05 -0.32 -22.33
C GLY A 412 33.86 0.61 -22.07
N LEU A 413 33.86 1.84 -22.60
CA LEU A 413 32.72 2.76 -22.48
C LEU A 413 31.45 2.18 -23.11
N LEU A 414 31.57 1.57 -24.30
CA LEU A 414 30.46 0.90 -24.97
C LEU A 414 29.96 -0.32 -24.18
N GLY A 415 30.87 -1.09 -23.58
CA GLY A 415 30.51 -2.16 -22.66
C GLY A 415 29.72 -1.67 -21.44
N LEU A 416 30.01 -0.48 -20.91
CA LEU A 416 29.19 0.12 -19.85
C LEU A 416 27.78 0.46 -20.34
N VAL A 417 27.61 0.89 -21.60
CA VAL A 417 26.28 1.10 -22.22
C VAL A 417 25.52 -0.21 -22.38
N GLU A 418 26.19 -1.32 -22.72
CA GLU A 418 25.58 -2.66 -22.74
C GLU A 418 25.04 -3.06 -21.38
N MET A 419 25.78 -2.70 -20.32
CA MET A 419 25.37 -2.82 -18.92
C MET A 419 24.30 -1.80 -18.50
N ASP A 420 23.66 -1.08 -19.43
CA ASP A 420 22.65 -0.05 -19.20
C ASP A 420 23.15 1.19 -18.42
N ALA A 421 24.46 1.46 -18.38
CA ALA A 421 24.98 2.67 -17.75
C ALA A 421 24.66 3.91 -18.59
N VAL A 422 24.12 4.95 -17.93
CA VAL A 422 23.74 6.23 -18.54
C VAL A 422 24.50 7.40 -17.96
N GLU A 423 25.06 7.24 -16.76
CA GLU A 423 25.93 8.23 -16.12
C GLU A 423 27.02 7.52 -15.29
N LEU A 424 28.21 8.12 -15.28
CA LEU A 424 29.43 7.53 -14.73
C LEU A 424 30.00 8.47 -13.67
N HIS A 425 30.18 7.97 -12.45
CA HIS A 425 30.83 8.72 -11.37
C HIS A 425 32.20 8.11 -11.06
N PRO A 426 33.29 8.75 -11.49
CA PRO A 426 34.62 8.29 -11.16
C PRO A 426 34.93 8.55 -9.69
N TRP A 427 35.74 7.66 -9.11
CA TRP A 427 36.44 7.99 -7.89
C TRP A 427 37.50 9.06 -8.18
N ASN A 428 37.75 9.89 -7.17
CA ASN A 428 38.81 10.89 -7.20
C ASN A 428 40.21 10.29 -7.01
N ALA A 429 40.36 8.98 -7.18
CA ALA A 429 41.58 8.20 -7.10
C ALA A 429 41.65 7.24 -8.31
N THR A 430 42.85 6.82 -8.70
CA THR A 430 43.04 5.88 -9.82
C THR A 430 43.00 4.43 -9.35
N VAL A 431 42.90 3.49 -10.29
CA VAL A 431 42.98 2.05 -9.97
C VAL A 431 44.38 1.61 -9.50
N ASP A 432 45.40 2.44 -9.74
CA ASP A 432 46.78 2.17 -9.32
C ASP A 432 47.00 2.51 -7.84
N ASP A 433 46.26 3.50 -7.31
CA ASP A 433 46.29 3.90 -5.91
C ASP A 433 44.91 4.42 -5.47
N ILE A 434 44.06 3.50 -5.02
CA ILE A 434 42.68 3.84 -4.64
C ILE A 434 42.57 4.58 -3.30
N GLU A 435 43.62 4.57 -2.48
CA GLU A 435 43.62 5.17 -1.14
C GLU A 435 44.02 6.65 -1.16
N HIS A 436 44.66 7.11 -2.24
CA HIS A 436 45.08 8.50 -2.40
C HIS A 436 44.35 9.19 -3.55
N ALA A 437 43.60 10.24 -3.22
CA ALA A 437 42.92 11.04 -4.21
C ALA A 437 43.90 11.93 -4.99
N ASP A 438 43.77 11.95 -6.32
CA ASP A 438 44.51 12.81 -7.25
C ASP A 438 43.62 13.91 -7.88
N ARG A 439 42.33 13.94 -7.50
CA ARG A 439 41.34 14.92 -7.96
C ARG A 439 40.51 15.47 -6.79
N ILE A 440 40.14 16.75 -6.89
CA ILE A 440 39.15 17.38 -6.03
C ILE A 440 38.03 17.93 -6.91
N VAL A 441 36.78 17.75 -6.48
CA VAL A 441 35.60 18.32 -7.13
C VAL A 441 34.92 19.23 -6.10
N LEU A 442 34.72 20.49 -6.47
CA LEU A 442 33.99 21.46 -5.67
C LEU A 442 32.64 21.68 -6.32
N ASP A 443 31.58 21.33 -5.60
CA ASP A 443 30.20 21.58 -6.01
C ASP A 443 29.79 22.95 -5.47
N LEU A 444 29.35 23.84 -6.37
CA LEU A 444 28.97 25.21 -6.07
C LEU A 444 27.46 25.42 -6.25
N ASP A 445 26.66 24.38 -6.04
CA ASP A 445 25.21 24.53 -6.12
C ASP A 445 24.67 25.47 -5.02
N PRO A 446 23.82 26.46 -5.36
CA PRO A 446 23.20 27.35 -4.39
C PRO A 446 22.30 26.57 -3.44
N GLY A 447 22.47 26.79 -2.14
CA GLY A 447 21.56 26.27 -1.11
C GLY A 447 20.16 26.90 -1.19
N GLU A 448 19.20 26.31 -0.46
CA GLU A 448 17.82 26.82 -0.39
C GLU A 448 17.80 28.31 0.04
N GLY A 449 17.24 29.17 -0.82
CA GLY A 449 17.19 30.61 -0.59
C GLY A 449 18.44 31.40 -0.99
N VAL A 450 19.43 30.76 -1.62
CA VAL A 450 20.60 31.41 -2.22
C VAL A 450 20.38 31.51 -3.72
N GLU A 451 20.41 32.73 -4.26
CA GLU A 451 20.33 32.93 -5.72
C GLU A 451 21.70 32.68 -6.35
N TRP A 452 21.74 32.13 -7.58
CA TRP A 452 23.01 31.84 -8.28
C TRP A 452 23.97 33.04 -8.35
N ALA A 453 23.41 34.26 -8.47
CA ALA A 453 24.18 35.49 -8.46
C ALA A 453 25.05 35.66 -7.20
N GLN A 454 24.59 35.17 -6.05
CA GLN A 454 25.30 35.23 -4.76
C GLN A 454 26.41 34.18 -4.66
N VAL A 455 26.28 33.06 -5.35
CA VAL A 455 27.34 32.02 -5.45
C VAL A 455 28.50 32.53 -6.32
N THR A 456 28.19 33.30 -7.35
CA THR A 456 29.16 33.85 -8.30
C THR A 456 29.75 35.21 -7.90
N GLU A 457 29.35 35.75 -6.74
CA GLU A 457 29.80 37.06 -6.27
C GLU A 457 31.25 36.94 -5.76
N THR A 458 32.21 37.43 -6.55
CA THR A 458 33.65 37.48 -6.24
C THR A 458 34.06 38.73 -5.49
#